data_AF-A0A6G0QKT4-F1
#
_entry.id   AF-A0A6G0QKT4-F1
#
_cell.length_a   1.000
_cell.length_b   1.000
_cell.length_c   1.000
_cell.angle_alpha   90.00
_cell.angle_beta   90.00
_cell.angle_gamma   90.00
#
_symmetry.space_group_name_H-M   'P 1'
#
loop_
_entity.id
_entity.type
_entity.pdbx_description
1 polymer ?
#
loop_
_entity_poly.entity_id
_entity_poly.type
_entity_poly.pdbx_seq_one_letter_code
_entity_poly.pdbx_strand_id
1 'polypeptide(L)'
;MAIQVVLLALGDCSAALPSLKLTFDIQRPSMAVRGATTFDVLVAPVVTGDSVNFNGKLSVEQNGALHNFFLVDSVSYHEVINGSTRVTTCQSAEFIPDVAYVVNAIASATDVSSLSTNQTISCTNGKWLRTTFAGESYVLCSRPDDANFTVYGEDLSVSFEYLSENVEVVKPLDAPSNCDTFTGGSVALTALEKIYERWSGGVQELHRQLGRVVV
;
A
#
# COMPACT_ATOMS: atom_id res chain seq x y z
N MET A 1 -6.91 -54.85 12.00
CA MET A 1 -5.74 -53.97 11.83
C MET A 1 -6.26 -52.62 11.40
N ALA A 2 -6.22 -51.64 12.30
CA ALA A 2 -6.76 -50.30 12.08
C ALA A 2 -5.75 -49.48 11.25
N ILE A 3 -6.21 -48.92 10.13
CA ILE A 3 -5.46 -47.97 9.32
C ILE A 3 -5.61 -46.60 9.98
N GLN A 4 -4.52 -46.07 10.48
CA GLN A 4 -4.46 -44.78 11.15
C GLN A 4 -4.42 -43.69 10.07
N VAL A 5 -5.54 -42.97 9.91
CA VAL A 5 -5.60 -41.77 9.08
C VAL A 5 -4.91 -40.66 9.86
N VAL A 6 -3.72 -40.27 9.39
CA VAL A 6 -3.01 -39.09 9.88
C VAL A 6 -3.77 -37.87 9.39
N LEU A 7 -4.51 -37.24 10.30
CA LEU A 7 -5.11 -35.93 10.08
C LEU A 7 -3.96 -34.91 10.12
N LEU A 8 -3.46 -34.51 8.95
CA LEU A 8 -2.56 -33.37 8.85
C LEU A 8 -3.39 -32.13 9.20
N ALA A 9 -3.11 -31.54 10.36
CA ALA A 9 -3.60 -30.22 10.71
C ALA A 9 -3.21 -29.25 9.59
N LEU A 10 -4.21 -28.65 8.95
CA LEU A 10 -4.01 -27.43 8.18
C LEU A 10 -3.62 -26.37 9.21
N GLY A 11 -2.32 -26.19 9.43
CA GLY A 11 -1.84 -24.93 9.98
C GLY A 11 -2.33 -23.85 9.02
N ASP A 12 -3.04 -22.85 9.53
CA ASP A 12 -3.45 -21.68 8.78
C ASP A 12 -2.20 -21.08 8.13
N CYS A 13 -1.97 -21.43 6.87
CA CYS A 13 -1.09 -20.66 6.02
C CYS A 13 -1.86 -19.38 5.76
N SER A 14 -1.71 -18.39 6.65
CA SER A 14 -2.12 -17.02 6.33
C SER A 14 -1.39 -16.69 5.03
N ALA A 15 -2.13 -16.73 3.95
CA ALA A 15 -1.77 -16.25 2.63
C ALA A 15 -1.01 -14.92 2.77
N ALA A 16 0.31 -14.95 2.69
CA ALA A 16 1.13 -13.78 2.92
C ALA A 16 1.16 -12.98 1.62
N LEU A 17 0.44 -11.85 1.61
CA LEU A 17 0.51 -10.92 0.50
C LEU A 17 1.89 -10.22 0.46
N PRO A 18 2.43 -9.96 -0.74
CA PRO A 18 3.68 -9.23 -0.87
C PRO A 18 3.55 -7.81 -0.31
N SER A 19 4.63 -7.33 0.30
CA SER A 19 4.73 -5.93 0.72
C SER A 19 4.81 -4.99 -0.48
N LEU A 20 4.38 -3.75 -0.28
CA LEU A 20 4.41 -2.71 -1.31
C LEU A 20 5.37 -1.60 -0.90
N LYS A 21 6.00 -0.98 -1.90
CA LYS A 21 6.60 0.34 -1.79
C LYS A 21 5.79 1.31 -2.65
N LEU A 22 5.33 2.37 -2.01
CA LEU A 22 4.61 3.47 -2.66
C LEU A 22 5.53 4.68 -2.71
N THR A 23 6.01 5.03 -3.90
CA THR A 23 6.82 6.23 -4.10
C THR A 23 5.92 7.40 -4.45
N PHE A 24 5.80 8.36 -3.55
CA PHE A 24 5.05 9.58 -3.75
C PHE A 24 5.93 10.65 -4.39
N ASP A 25 5.40 11.30 -5.42
CA ASP A 25 5.96 12.48 -6.06
C ASP A 25 4.93 13.62 -6.00
N ILE A 26 5.17 14.57 -5.09
CA ILE A 26 4.28 15.68 -4.78
C ILE A 26 4.57 16.84 -5.75
N GLN A 27 3.59 17.16 -6.58
CA GLN A 27 3.65 18.26 -7.54
C GLN A 27 3.19 19.58 -6.90
N ARG A 28 2.23 19.54 -5.97
CA ARG A 28 1.76 20.70 -5.22
C ARG A 28 2.60 20.90 -3.94
N PRO A 29 3.45 21.93 -3.83
CA PRO A 29 4.37 22.09 -2.70
C PRO A 29 3.70 22.17 -1.32
N SER A 30 2.44 22.62 -1.24
CA SER A 30 1.70 22.68 0.02
C SER A 30 1.37 21.29 0.61
N MET A 31 1.53 20.22 -0.17
CA MET A 31 1.33 18.83 0.28
C MET A 31 2.64 18.14 0.67
N ALA A 32 3.77 18.85 0.63
CA ALA A 32 5.06 18.29 1.01
C ALA A 32 5.05 17.79 2.46
N VAL A 33 5.47 16.54 2.66
CA VAL A 33 5.51 15.94 4.00
C VAL A 33 6.82 16.37 4.66
N ARG A 34 6.72 17.24 5.66
CA ARG A 34 7.91 17.80 6.35
C ARG A 34 8.91 18.46 5.37
N GLY A 35 8.41 19.00 4.26
CA GLY A 35 9.23 19.62 3.20
C GLY A 35 9.75 18.63 2.16
N ALA A 36 9.56 17.32 2.33
CA ALA A 36 9.85 16.33 1.32
C ALA A 36 8.73 16.30 0.27
N THR A 37 9.10 16.46 -0.99
CA THR A 37 8.21 16.31 -2.15
C THR A 37 8.32 14.94 -2.79
N THR A 38 9.38 14.18 -2.50
CA THR A 38 9.54 12.80 -2.99
C THR A 38 9.90 11.92 -1.80
N PHE A 39 9.14 10.85 -1.59
CA PHE A 39 9.35 9.94 -0.47
C PHE A 39 8.68 8.58 -0.71
N ASP A 40 9.20 7.56 -0.02
CA ASP A 40 8.67 6.21 -0.07
C ASP A 40 7.84 5.89 1.17
N VAL A 41 6.72 5.22 0.97
CA VAL A 41 5.93 4.57 2.02
C VAL A 41 6.04 3.06 1.83
N LEU A 42 6.59 2.38 2.83
CA LEU A 42 6.61 0.92 2.90
C LEU A 42 5.30 0.45 3.50
N VAL A 43 4.65 -0.52 2.86
CA VAL A 43 3.34 -1.03 3.25
C VAL A 43 3.42 -2.54 3.40
N ALA A 44 2.96 -3.03 4.55
CA ALA A 44 2.84 -4.45 4.87
C ALA A 44 1.35 -4.81 4.99
N PRO A 45 0.79 -5.61 4.06
CA PRO A 45 -0.57 -6.10 4.17
C PRO A 45 -0.73 -7.08 5.34
N VAL A 46 -1.84 -7.00 6.05
CA VAL A 46 -2.24 -7.89 7.14
C VAL A 46 -3.57 -8.53 6.77
N VAL A 47 -3.53 -9.82 6.45
CA VAL A 47 -4.73 -10.57 6.04
C VAL A 47 -5.45 -11.10 7.29
N THR A 48 -6.77 -10.89 7.35
CA THR A 48 -7.64 -11.40 8.41
C THR A 48 -8.94 -11.90 7.78
N GLY A 49 -9.04 -13.21 7.57
CA GLY A 49 -10.12 -13.79 6.77
C GLY A 49 -10.07 -13.28 5.34
N ASP A 50 -11.20 -12.74 4.84
CA ASP A 50 -11.29 -12.14 3.51
C ASP A 50 -10.99 -10.62 3.48
N SER A 51 -10.58 -10.05 4.62
CA SER A 51 -10.21 -8.64 4.75
C SER A 51 -8.70 -8.46 4.80
N VAL A 52 -8.22 -7.36 4.24
CA VAL A 52 -6.82 -6.96 4.24
C VAL A 52 -6.71 -5.56 4.84
N ASN A 53 -5.98 -5.47 5.95
CA ASN A 53 -5.53 -4.22 6.56
C ASN A 53 -4.10 -3.91 6.12
N PHE A 54 -3.62 -2.70 6.39
CA PHE A 54 -2.30 -2.27 5.98
C PHE A 54 -1.57 -1.61 7.14
N ASN A 55 -0.40 -2.16 7.46
CA ASN A 55 0.58 -1.45 8.24
C ASN A 55 1.48 -0.65 7.28
N GLY A 56 1.95 0.51 7.72
CA GLY A 56 2.67 1.46 6.88
C GLY A 56 3.80 2.15 7.62
N LYS A 57 4.90 2.44 6.92
CA LYS A 57 6.01 3.23 7.43
C LYS A 57 6.48 4.23 6.37
N LEU A 58 6.58 5.48 6.78
CA LEU A 58 7.21 6.57 6.04
C LEU A 58 8.40 7.09 6.83
N SER A 59 9.52 7.34 6.17
CA SER A 59 10.72 7.93 6.76
C SER A 59 11.15 9.15 5.96
N VAL A 60 11.27 10.31 6.62
CA VAL A 60 11.73 11.56 5.99
C VAL A 60 12.75 12.27 6.88
N GLU A 61 13.81 12.79 6.28
CA GLU A 61 14.78 13.61 7.00
C GLU A 61 14.34 15.09 6.99
N GLN A 62 14.42 15.74 8.16
CA GLN A 62 14.15 17.16 8.30
C GLN A 62 15.11 17.75 9.35
N ASN A 63 15.84 18.81 8.99
CA ASN A 63 16.72 19.54 9.91
C ASN A 63 17.74 18.65 10.66
N GLY A 64 18.25 17.60 10.02
CA GLY A 64 19.21 16.67 10.60
C GLY A 64 18.62 15.63 11.56
N ALA A 65 17.28 15.57 11.69
CA ALA A 65 16.58 14.51 12.39
C ALA A 65 15.84 13.60 11.40
N LEU A 66 15.74 12.31 11.72
CA LEU A 66 14.93 11.35 10.98
C LEU A 66 13.54 11.30 11.62
N HIS A 67 12.52 11.57 10.82
CA HIS A 67 11.12 11.49 11.20
C HIS A 67 10.51 10.23 10.60
N ASN A 68 10.10 9.31 11.45
CA ASN A 68 9.39 8.09 11.05
C ASN A 68 7.92 8.19 11.43
N PHE A 69 7.03 7.96 10.46
CA PHE A 69 5.60 7.85 10.67
C PHE A 69 5.19 6.41 10.48
N PHE A 70 4.47 5.87 11.45
CA PHE A 70 4.02 4.48 11.45
C PHE A 70 2.50 4.43 11.49
N LEU A 71 1.93 3.47 10.79
CA LEU A 71 0.58 2.96 10.99
C LEU A 71 0.73 1.47 11.31
N VAL A 72 0.45 1.06 12.54
CA VAL A 72 0.55 -0.34 12.97
C VAL A 72 -0.72 -0.70 13.71
N ASP A 73 -1.42 -1.73 13.24
CA ASP A 73 -2.70 -2.22 13.82
C ASP A 73 -3.71 -1.08 13.99
N SER A 74 -3.81 -0.25 12.94
CA SER A 74 -4.64 0.95 12.90
C SER A 74 -4.29 2.03 13.94
N VAL A 75 -3.11 2.01 14.55
CA VAL A 75 -2.63 3.09 15.43
C VAL A 75 -1.48 3.83 14.77
N SER A 76 -1.55 5.17 14.77
CA SER A 76 -0.51 6.00 14.17
C SER A 76 0.47 6.56 15.20
N TYR A 77 1.76 6.48 14.87
CA TYR A 77 2.86 6.95 15.70
C TYR A 77 3.79 7.85 14.90
N HIS A 78 4.38 8.84 15.56
CA HIS A 78 5.46 9.65 15.04
C HIS A 78 6.69 9.46 15.93
N GLU A 79 7.76 8.93 15.35
CA GLU A 79 9.06 8.82 15.99
C GLU A 79 10.03 9.85 15.40
N VAL A 80 10.77 10.52 16.27
CA VAL A 80 11.87 11.40 15.88
C VAL A 80 13.16 10.81 16.43
N ILE A 81 14.12 10.59 15.55
CA ILE A 81 15.48 10.17 15.90
C ILE A 81 16.42 11.33 15.59
N ASN A 82 17.13 11.82 16.61
CA ASN A 82 18.14 12.86 16.48
C ASN A 82 19.39 12.44 17.26
N GLY A 83 20.44 12.04 16.53
CA GLY A 83 21.62 11.42 17.13
C GLY A 83 21.27 10.13 17.88
N SER A 84 21.56 10.10 19.18
CA SER A 84 21.21 8.99 20.07
C SER A 84 19.84 9.11 20.73
N THR A 85 19.15 10.25 20.56
CA THR A 85 17.84 10.49 21.18
C THR A 85 16.74 9.97 20.27
N ARG A 86 15.82 9.20 20.85
CA ARG A 86 14.60 8.70 20.20
C ARG A 86 13.40 9.11 21.05
N VAL A 87 12.40 9.70 20.40
CA VAL A 87 11.13 10.06 21.05
C VAL A 87 10.00 9.61 20.14
N THR A 88 9.02 8.91 20.71
CA THR A 88 7.80 8.50 20.01
C THR A 88 6.58 9.14 20.65
N THR A 89 5.72 9.73 19.83
CA THR A 89 4.43 10.30 20.24
C THR A 89 3.30 9.68 19.44
N CYS A 90 2.07 9.82 19.94
CA CYS A 90 0.90 9.57 19.12
C CYS A 90 0.87 10.53 17.93
N GLN A 91 0.32 10.07 16.82
CA GLN A 91 0.17 10.86 15.61
C GLN A 91 -1.28 10.83 15.14
N SER A 92 -1.75 11.94 14.57
CA SER A 92 -3.03 11.95 13.88
C SER A 92 -2.93 11.04 12.66
N ALA A 93 -3.89 10.13 12.52
CA ALA A 93 -3.94 9.21 11.40
C ALA A 93 -4.07 9.89 10.04
N GLU A 94 -4.53 11.15 10.01
CA GLU A 94 -4.62 11.98 8.80
C GLU A 94 -3.26 12.21 8.12
N PHE A 95 -2.15 11.95 8.82
CA PHE A 95 -0.79 12.14 8.28
C PHE A 95 -0.31 10.98 7.40
N ILE A 96 -0.98 9.82 7.45
CA ILE A 96 -0.66 8.66 6.63
C ILE A 96 -1.83 8.44 5.68
N PRO A 97 -1.62 8.45 4.35
CA PRO A 97 -2.70 8.19 3.39
C PRO A 97 -3.39 6.86 3.71
N ASP A 98 -4.73 6.84 3.69
CA ASP A 98 -5.50 5.61 3.84
C ASP A 98 -5.24 4.69 2.63
N VAL A 99 -4.34 3.74 2.83
CA VAL A 99 -3.93 2.78 1.80
C VAL A 99 -5.12 1.95 1.32
N ALA A 100 -6.05 1.58 2.21
CA ALA A 100 -7.24 0.82 1.81
C ALA A 100 -8.13 1.64 0.88
N TYR A 101 -8.28 2.94 1.14
CA TYR A 101 -9.03 3.82 0.26
C TYR A 101 -8.36 3.97 -1.12
N VAL A 102 -7.03 4.10 -1.17
CA VAL A 102 -6.25 4.13 -2.42
C VAL A 102 -6.39 2.81 -3.20
N VAL A 103 -6.23 1.66 -2.53
CA VAL A 103 -6.38 0.34 -3.16
C VAL A 103 -7.78 0.17 -3.75
N ASN A 104 -8.83 0.53 -3.00
CA ASN A 104 -10.20 0.47 -3.50
C ASN A 104 -10.43 1.40 -4.70
N ALA A 105 -9.86 2.60 -4.71
CA ALA A 105 -9.92 3.51 -5.84
C ALA A 105 -9.29 2.87 -7.09
N ILE A 106 -8.10 2.28 -6.96
CA ILE A 106 -7.41 1.63 -8.08
C ILE A 106 -8.17 0.39 -8.56
N ALA A 107 -8.65 -0.44 -7.64
CA ALA A 107 -9.45 -1.63 -7.97
C ALA A 107 -10.76 -1.28 -8.69
N SER A 108 -11.28 -0.07 -8.46
CA SER A 108 -12.50 0.45 -9.08
C SER A 108 -12.24 1.30 -10.33
N ALA A 109 -10.98 1.41 -10.78
CA ALA A 109 -10.63 2.22 -11.93
C ALA A 109 -11.33 1.74 -13.22
N THR A 110 -11.70 2.67 -14.08
CA THR A 110 -12.47 2.40 -15.32
C THR A 110 -11.66 2.73 -16.56
N ASP A 111 -11.82 1.94 -17.63
CA ASP A 111 -11.21 2.16 -18.93
C ASP A 111 -11.63 3.52 -19.53
N VAL A 112 -10.68 4.22 -20.14
CA VAL A 112 -10.93 5.46 -20.90
C VAL A 112 -10.27 5.37 -22.27
N SER A 113 -11.01 5.75 -23.31
CA SER A 113 -10.55 5.66 -24.71
C SER A 113 -9.54 6.74 -25.09
N SER A 114 -9.51 7.85 -24.36
CA SER A 114 -8.58 8.95 -24.57
C SER A 114 -8.37 9.72 -23.26
N LEU A 115 -7.18 10.29 -23.12
CA LEU A 115 -6.84 11.19 -22.02
C LEU A 115 -6.58 12.59 -22.56
N SER A 116 -7.28 13.58 -22.02
CA SER A 116 -6.84 14.98 -22.09
C SER A 116 -6.08 15.27 -20.80
N THR A 117 -4.76 15.25 -20.86
CA THR A 117 -3.89 15.62 -19.74
C THR A 117 -2.81 16.57 -20.24
N ASN A 118 -2.42 17.51 -19.39
CA ASN A 118 -1.30 18.41 -19.65
C ASN A 118 0.05 17.77 -19.27
N GLN A 119 0.03 16.56 -18.70
CA GLN A 119 1.23 15.81 -18.31
C GLN A 119 1.75 14.99 -19.49
N THR A 120 3.08 14.96 -19.66
CA THR A 120 3.75 14.14 -20.68
C THR A 120 3.86 12.70 -20.19
N ILE A 121 2.77 11.95 -20.26
CA ILE A 121 2.68 10.54 -19.87
C ILE A 121 2.41 9.65 -21.08
N SER A 122 3.07 8.49 -21.17
CA SER A 122 2.91 7.55 -22.30
C SER A 122 2.40 6.19 -21.82
N CYS A 123 1.35 5.70 -22.50
CA CYS A 123 0.79 4.38 -22.27
C CYS A 123 0.94 3.49 -23.50
N THR A 124 2.17 3.40 -24.00
CA THR A 124 2.49 2.54 -25.15
C THR A 124 2.15 1.10 -24.81
N ASN A 125 1.39 0.43 -25.68
CA ASN A 125 0.91 -0.94 -25.53
C ASN A 125 0.08 -1.22 -24.25
N GLY A 126 -0.45 -0.17 -23.62
CA GLY A 126 -1.32 -0.29 -22.45
C GLY A 126 -2.73 0.25 -22.69
N LYS A 127 -3.55 0.18 -21.64
CA LYS A 127 -4.87 0.81 -21.59
C LYS A 127 -4.87 1.92 -20.55
N TRP A 128 -5.50 3.03 -20.90
CA TRP A 128 -5.71 4.10 -19.94
C TRP A 128 -6.89 3.78 -19.04
N LEU A 129 -6.67 4.03 -17.75
CA LEU A 129 -7.66 3.90 -16.70
C LEU A 129 -7.78 5.23 -15.98
N ARG A 130 -8.97 5.49 -15.44
CA ARG A 130 -9.23 6.62 -14.54
C ARG A 130 -9.80 6.13 -13.22
N THR A 131 -9.40 6.78 -12.15
CA THR A 131 -10.02 6.63 -10.84
C THR A 131 -10.15 7.98 -10.14
N THR A 132 -10.83 7.99 -8.99
CA THR A 132 -11.01 9.18 -8.15
C THR A 132 -10.62 8.83 -6.72
N PHE A 133 -9.81 9.67 -6.10
CA PHE A 133 -9.38 9.55 -4.71
C PHE A 133 -9.42 10.92 -4.05
N ALA A 134 -10.01 11.02 -2.85
CA ALA A 134 -10.17 12.27 -2.11
C ALA A 134 -10.84 13.42 -2.93
N GLY A 135 -11.68 13.08 -3.91
CA GLY A 135 -12.36 14.04 -4.78
C GLY A 135 -11.56 14.48 -6.01
N GLU A 136 -10.32 14.01 -6.17
CA GLU A 136 -9.45 14.31 -7.30
C GLU A 136 -9.41 13.17 -8.30
N SER A 137 -9.25 13.52 -9.58
CA SER A 137 -9.14 12.54 -10.66
C SER A 137 -7.69 12.12 -10.87
N TYR A 138 -7.48 10.80 -10.94
CA TYR A 138 -6.20 10.19 -11.22
C TYR A 138 -6.29 9.32 -12.47
N VAL A 139 -5.18 9.20 -13.19
CA VAL A 139 -5.05 8.36 -14.38
C VAL A 139 -3.90 7.39 -14.21
N LEU A 140 -4.05 6.18 -14.73
CA LEU A 140 -3.02 5.15 -14.68
C LEU A 140 -3.03 4.35 -15.99
N CYS A 141 -1.89 3.78 -16.35
CA CYS A 141 -1.71 3.03 -17.59
C CYS A 141 -1.53 1.55 -17.30
N SER A 142 -2.55 0.70 -17.54
CA SER A 142 -2.39 -0.75 -17.39
C SER A 142 -1.63 -1.35 -18.55
N ARG A 143 -0.52 -2.02 -18.25
CA ARG A 143 0.24 -2.81 -19.21
C ARG A 143 0.18 -4.28 -18.81
N PRO A 144 0.04 -5.20 -19.78
CA PRO A 144 0.25 -6.61 -19.52
C PRO A 144 1.65 -6.84 -18.94
N ASP A 145 1.74 -7.74 -17.96
CA ASP A 145 3.00 -8.20 -17.34
C ASP A 145 3.80 -7.10 -16.59
N ASP A 146 3.16 -5.98 -16.24
CA ASP A 146 3.76 -4.91 -15.44
C ASP A 146 2.95 -4.75 -14.15
N ALA A 147 3.32 -5.50 -13.12
CA ALA A 147 2.67 -5.43 -11.80
C ALA A 147 2.96 -4.10 -11.09
N ASN A 148 4.02 -3.39 -11.51
CA ASN A 148 4.39 -2.09 -10.99
C ASN A 148 3.77 -1.02 -11.87
N PHE A 149 3.22 0.04 -11.27
CA PHE A 149 2.55 1.06 -12.05
C PHE A 149 2.53 2.41 -11.35
N THR A 150 2.39 3.46 -12.13
CA THR A 150 2.23 4.81 -11.59
C THR A 150 0.82 5.31 -11.79
N VAL A 151 0.27 5.88 -10.72
CA VAL A 151 -0.99 6.61 -10.70
C VAL A 151 -0.64 8.09 -10.73
N TYR A 152 -1.11 8.80 -11.75
CA TYR A 152 -0.82 10.20 -12.01
C TYR A 152 -2.01 11.07 -11.64
N GLY A 153 -1.78 12.07 -10.79
CA GLY A 153 -2.72 13.14 -10.47
C GLY A 153 -2.09 14.50 -10.71
N GLU A 154 -2.88 15.57 -10.63
CA GLU A 154 -2.42 16.95 -10.78
C GLU A 154 -1.54 17.40 -9.61
N ASP A 155 -1.89 16.97 -8.39
CA ASP A 155 -1.21 17.42 -7.17
C ASP A 155 -0.11 16.47 -6.71
N LEU A 156 -0.22 15.19 -7.08
CA LEU A 156 0.80 14.18 -6.81
C LEU A 156 0.70 13.01 -7.80
N SER A 157 1.79 12.27 -7.92
CA SER A 157 1.84 10.95 -8.54
C SER A 157 2.31 9.91 -7.53
N VAL A 158 1.85 8.67 -7.65
CA VAL A 158 2.25 7.55 -6.78
C VAL A 158 2.67 6.37 -7.63
N SER A 159 3.90 5.89 -7.46
CA SER A 159 4.37 4.66 -8.09
C SER A 159 4.23 3.48 -7.11
N PHE A 160 3.64 2.40 -7.60
CA PHE A 160 3.39 1.16 -6.88
C PHE A 160 4.44 0.14 -7.30
N GLU A 161 5.12 -0.43 -6.32
CA GLU A 161 6.08 -1.51 -6.51
C GLU A 161 5.79 -2.64 -5.53
N TYR A 162 5.64 -3.86 -6.03
CA TYR A 162 5.65 -5.06 -5.19
C TYR A 162 7.09 -5.39 -4.81
N LEU A 163 7.36 -5.51 -3.51
CA LEU A 163 8.69 -5.84 -3.01
C LEU A 163 8.95 -7.34 -3.14
N SER A 164 10.17 -7.69 -3.54
CA SER A 164 10.63 -9.09 -3.62
C SER A 164 10.80 -9.73 -2.24
N GLU A 165 11.04 -8.91 -1.21
CA GLU A 165 11.16 -9.32 0.18
C GLU A 165 10.11 -8.55 1.00
N ASN A 166 9.39 -9.29 1.85
CA ASN A 166 8.39 -8.69 2.71
C ASN A 166 9.04 -7.85 3.81
N VAL A 167 8.46 -6.67 4.05
CA VAL A 167 8.89 -5.79 5.13
C VAL A 167 7.97 -5.97 6.32
N GLU A 168 8.56 -5.96 7.51
CA GLU A 168 7.80 -5.94 8.75
C GLU A 168 7.70 -4.49 9.24
N VAL A 169 6.48 -4.00 9.39
CA VAL A 169 6.22 -2.69 10.00
C VAL A 169 5.81 -2.91 11.44
N VAL A 170 6.77 -2.71 12.35
CA VAL A 170 6.60 -2.93 13.79
C VAL A 170 6.30 -1.64 14.53
N LYS A 171 5.52 -1.75 15.61
CA LYS A 171 5.29 -0.66 16.57
C LYS A 171 6.63 -0.17 17.15
N PRO A 172 6.88 1.15 17.23
CA PRO A 172 8.09 1.67 17.87
C PRO A 172 8.21 1.26 19.35
N LEU A 173 9.43 1.03 19.84
CA LEU A 173 9.68 0.49 21.18
C LEU A 173 9.08 1.36 22.30
N ASP A 174 9.24 2.69 22.20
CA ASP A 174 8.80 3.66 23.20
C ASP A 174 7.45 4.28 22.86
N ALA A 175 6.65 3.60 22.02
CA ALA A 175 5.37 4.09 21.57
C ALA A 175 4.34 4.16 22.71
N PRO A 176 3.61 5.30 22.86
CA PRO A 176 2.57 5.42 23.88
C PRO A 176 1.47 4.36 23.73
N SER A 177 0.81 4.02 24.83
CA SER A 177 -0.30 3.06 24.85
C SER A 177 -1.68 3.70 24.69
N ASN A 178 -1.77 5.02 24.79
CA ASN A 178 -3.01 5.79 24.80
C ASN A 178 -3.28 6.53 23.48
N CYS A 179 -2.68 6.07 22.37
CA CYS A 179 -2.93 6.66 21.06
C CYS A 179 -4.28 6.19 20.52
N ASP A 180 -4.95 7.10 19.81
CA ASP A 180 -6.24 6.79 19.19
C ASP A 180 -6.06 5.79 18.04
N THR A 181 -7.08 4.95 17.88
CA THR A 181 -7.17 4.05 16.74
C THR A 181 -7.78 4.80 15.56
N PHE A 182 -7.12 4.71 14.43
CA PHE A 182 -7.64 5.15 13.16
C PHE A 182 -8.74 4.19 12.71
N THR A 183 -9.93 4.71 12.42
CA THR A 183 -10.97 3.99 11.67
C THR A 183 -10.67 4.02 10.17
N GLY A 184 -9.47 3.59 9.80
CA GLY A 184 -9.13 3.31 8.40
C GLY A 184 -9.89 2.10 7.89
N GLY A 185 -10.05 2.03 6.57
CA GLY A 185 -10.69 0.88 5.94
C GLY A 185 -9.83 -0.39 5.98
N SER A 186 -10.49 -1.53 5.92
CA SER A 186 -9.92 -2.75 5.33
C SER A 186 -10.42 -2.87 3.90
N VAL A 187 -9.65 -3.49 3.01
CA VAL A 187 -10.16 -3.88 1.68
C VAL A 187 -10.50 -5.35 1.66
N ALA A 188 -11.44 -5.74 0.80
CA ALA A 188 -11.63 -7.16 0.50
C ALA A 188 -10.38 -7.69 -0.22
N LEU A 189 -9.97 -8.92 0.08
CA LEU A 189 -8.86 -9.60 -0.62
C LEU A 189 -9.07 -9.58 -2.14
N THR A 190 -10.33 -9.69 -2.59
CA THR A 190 -10.72 -9.63 -4.00
C THR A 190 -10.40 -8.28 -4.68
N ALA A 191 -10.26 -7.19 -3.93
CA ALA A 191 -9.85 -5.90 -4.48
C ALA A 191 -8.38 -5.94 -4.92
N LEU A 192 -7.51 -6.56 -4.12
CA LEU A 192 -6.11 -6.76 -4.46
C LEU A 192 -5.95 -7.80 -5.59
N GLU A 193 -6.73 -8.88 -5.56
CA GLU A 193 -6.77 -9.86 -6.66
C GLU A 193 -7.12 -9.19 -7.99
N LYS A 194 -8.13 -8.31 -8.02
CA LYS A 194 -8.50 -7.54 -9.23
C LYS A 194 -7.38 -6.64 -9.75
N ILE A 195 -6.65 -5.98 -8.86
CA ILE A 195 -5.48 -5.20 -9.26
C ILE A 195 -4.47 -6.18 -9.87
N TYR A 196 -4.08 -7.22 -9.16
CA TYR A 196 -3.09 -8.16 -9.65
C TYR A 196 -3.46 -8.78 -11.01
N GLU A 197 -4.71 -9.21 -11.19
CA GLU A 197 -5.26 -9.71 -12.45
C GLU A 197 -5.12 -8.73 -13.61
N ARG A 198 -5.42 -7.46 -13.35
CA ARG A 198 -5.42 -6.40 -14.37
C ARG A 198 -4.02 -6.03 -14.85
N TRP A 199 -2.99 -6.26 -14.04
CA TRP A 199 -1.63 -5.74 -14.25
C TRP A 199 -0.59 -6.83 -14.53
N SER A 200 -0.74 -8.04 -13.96
CA SER A 200 0.26 -9.11 -14.07
C SER A 200 -0.06 -10.21 -15.09
N GLY A 201 -1.26 -10.23 -15.67
CA GLY A 201 -1.69 -11.31 -16.57
C GLY A 201 -1.73 -12.71 -15.93
N GLY A 202 -1.45 -12.86 -14.62
CA GLY A 202 -1.13 -14.15 -14.00
C GLY A 202 -1.77 -14.38 -12.64
N VAL A 203 -3.06 -14.75 -12.60
CA VAL A 203 -3.78 -15.23 -11.40
C VAL A 203 -3.02 -16.36 -10.67
N GLN A 204 -2.27 -17.17 -11.41
CA GLN A 204 -1.63 -18.39 -10.88
C GLN A 204 -0.57 -18.13 -9.81
N GLU A 205 0.21 -17.05 -9.90
CA GLU A 205 1.28 -16.78 -8.93
C GLU A 205 0.70 -16.20 -7.63
N LEU A 206 -0.29 -15.33 -7.70
CA LEU A 206 -1.01 -14.84 -6.52
C LEU A 206 -1.80 -15.96 -5.85
N HIS A 207 -2.54 -16.80 -6.60
CA HIS A 207 -3.25 -17.95 -6.03
C HIS A 207 -2.30 -18.97 -5.38
N ARG A 208 -1.12 -19.19 -5.97
CA ARG A 208 -0.05 -20.01 -5.39
C ARG A 208 0.48 -19.40 -4.08
N GLN A 209 0.67 -18.08 -4.02
CA GLN A 209 1.10 -17.37 -2.81
C GLN A 209 -0.01 -17.29 -1.75
N LEU A 210 -1.27 -17.22 -2.17
CA LEU A 210 -2.44 -17.19 -1.28
C LEU A 210 -2.94 -18.58 -0.85
N GLY A 211 -2.27 -19.66 -1.27
CA GLY A 211 -2.69 -21.04 -0.98
C GLY A 211 -4.05 -21.43 -1.56
N ARG A 212 -4.60 -20.63 -2.49
CA ARG A 212 -5.88 -20.89 -3.15
C ARG A 212 -5.65 -21.83 -4.34
N VAL A 213 -6.07 -23.09 -4.21
CA VAL A 213 -6.07 -24.05 -5.32
C VAL A 213 -7.12 -23.61 -6.35
N VAL A 214 -6.68 -23.30 -7.57
CA VAL A 214 -7.58 -23.15 -8.72
C VAL A 214 -8.07 -24.55 -9.09
N VAL A 215 -9.37 -24.81 -8.92
CA VAL A 215 -10.04 -26.04 -9.39
C VAL A 215 -10.65 -25.78 -10.76
#